data_AF-A0A8T1JRA2-F1
#
_entry.id   AF-A0A8T1JRA2-F1
#
_cell.length_a   1.000
_cell.length_b   1.000
_cell.length_c   1.000
_cell.angle_alpha   90.00
_cell.angle_beta   90.00
_cell.angle_gamma   90.00
#
_symmetry.space_group_name_H-M   'P 1'
#
loop_
_entity.id
_entity.type
_entity.pdbx_description
1 polymer ?
#
loop_
_entity_poly.entity_id
_entity_poly.type
_entity_poly.pdbx_seq_one_letter_code
_entity_poly.pdbx_strand_id
1 'polypeptide(L)' 'MGRGPALTDFERGRILGLHEAGFGLRKIARKVERSVGAVQRVIYVPPTQCKKPGPATSLSDRELRLLV' A
#
# COMPACT_ATOMS: atom_id res chain seq x y z
N MET A 1 -8.02 -2.28 -8.76
CA MET A 1 -6.70 -2.40 -9.41
C MET A 1 -5.83 -1.22 -9.02
N GLY A 2 -4.61 -1.45 -8.51
CA GLY A 2 -3.62 -0.39 -8.34
C GLY A 2 -3.17 0.11 -9.72
N ARG A 3 -3.22 1.42 -9.97
CA ARG A 3 -2.94 2.01 -11.30
C ARG A 3 -1.44 2.22 -11.59
N GLY A 4 -0.56 1.47 -10.91
CA GLY A 4 0.88 1.64 -11.05
C GLY A 4 1.68 0.83 -10.03
N PRO A 5 3.02 0.88 -10.10
CA PRO A 5 3.88 0.19 -9.16
C PRO A 5 3.65 0.68 -7.73
N ALA A 6 3.84 -0.22 -6.78
CA ALA A 6 3.76 0.12 -5.36
C ALA A 6 4.82 1.16 -4.99
N LEU A 7 4.51 2.01 -4.02
CA LEU A 7 5.47 2.98 -3.48
C LEU A 7 6.59 2.23 -2.76
N THR A 8 7.83 2.55 -3.12
CA THR A 8 9.01 2.03 -2.42
C THR A 8 9.14 2.69 -1.05
N ASP A 9 9.85 2.05 -0.13
CA ASP A 9 10.05 2.61 1.22
C ASP A 9 10.83 3.93 1.18
N PHE A 10 11.75 4.08 0.23
CA PHE A 10 12.46 5.33 -0.01
C PHE A 10 11.52 6.46 -0.44
N GLU A 11 10.59 6.19 -1.36
CA GLU A 11 9.57 7.16 -1.78
C GLU A 11 8.67 7.56 -0.61
N ARG A 12 8.27 6.59 0.24
CA ARG A 12 7.46 6.85 1.43
C ARG A 12 8.19 7.78 2.41
N GLY A 13 9.47 7.50 2.70
CA GLY A 13 10.28 8.35 3.56
C GLY A 13 10.40 9.77 3.00
N ARG A 14 10.61 9.92 1.69
CA ARG A 14 10.68 11.23 1.04
C ARG A 14 9.35 12.00 1.10
N ILE A 15 8.22 11.31 0.96
CA ILE A 15 6.88 11.91 1.11
C ILE A 15 6.68 12.41 2.54
N LEU A 16 7.01 11.60 3.54
CA LEU A 16 6.87 11.96 4.96
C LEU A 16 7.74 13.16 5.31
N GLY A 17 9.03 13.15 4.94
CA GLY A 17 9.93 14.28 5.21
C GLY A 17 9.50 15.58 4.52
N LEU A 18 8.95 15.51 3.30
CA LEU A 18 8.39 16.70 2.65
C LEU A 18 7.13 17.21 3.33
N HIS A 19 6.30 16.33 3.87
CA HIS A 19 5.11 16.72 4.62
C HIS A 19 5.48 17.37 5.96
N GLU A 20 6.46 16.81 6.69
CA GLU A 20 7.01 17.39 7.92
C GLU A 20 7.63 18.77 7.68
N ALA A 21 8.26 18.98 6.52
CA ALA A 21 8.75 20.29 6.10
C ALA A 21 7.65 21.29 5.67
N GLY A 22 6.37 20.94 5.83
CA GLY A 22 5.23 21.82 5.58
C GLY A 22 4.80 21.94 4.11
N PHE A 23 5.26 21.05 3.22
CA PHE A 23 4.83 21.09 1.81
C PHE A 23 3.40 20.57 1.67
N GLY A 24 2.57 21.29 0.90
CA GLY A 24 1.22 20.83 0.57
C GLY A 24 1.19 19.59 -0.34
N LEU A 25 0.16 18.75 -0.21
CA LEU A 25 0.02 17.45 -0.88
C LEU A 25 0.24 17.50 -2.40
N ARG A 26 -0.31 18.51 -3.09
CA ARG A 26 -0.15 18.66 -4.55
C ARG A 26 1.30 18.96 -4.95
N LYS A 27 2.03 19.71 -4.12
CA LYS A 27 3.44 20.04 -4.35
C LYS A 27 4.34 18.83 -4.11
N ILE A 28 4.04 18.04 -3.09
CA ILE A 28 4.70 16.75 -2.84
C ILE A 28 4.47 15.78 -4.00
N ALA A 29 3.21 15.63 -4.43
CA ALA A 29 2.83 14.78 -5.56
C ALA A 29 3.62 15.10 -6.84
N ARG A 30 3.78 16.40 -7.16
CA ARG A 30 4.61 16.84 -8.29
C ARG A 30 6.09 16.54 -8.11
N LYS A 31 6.64 16.72 -6.90
CA LYS A 31 8.07 16.44 -6.62
C LYS A 31 8.44 14.96 -6.65
N VAL A 32 7.52 14.09 -6.23
CA VAL A 32 7.73 12.64 -6.15
C VAL A 32 7.18 11.94 -7.41
N GLU A 33 6.55 12.69 -8.33
CA GLU A 33 5.93 12.17 -9.56
C GLU A 33 4.87 11.08 -9.28
N ARG A 34 4.12 11.26 -8.19
CA ARG A 34 3.06 10.34 -7.75
C ARG A 34 1.72 11.04 -7.69
N SER A 35 0.65 10.26 -7.76
CA SER A 35 -0.70 10.80 -7.62
C SER A 35 -0.92 11.39 -6.22
N VAL A 36 -1.75 12.43 -6.13
CA VAL A 36 -2.12 13.07 -4.86
C VAL A 36 -2.73 12.05 -3.88
N GLY A 37 -3.56 11.13 -4.38
CA GLY A 37 -4.14 10.07 -3.55
C GLY A 37 -3.11 9.06 -3.02
N ALA A 38 -2.00 8.83 -3.74
CA ALA A 38 -0.91 7.99 -3.22
C ALA A 38 -0.19 8.69 -2.06
N VAL A 39 0.11 9.99 -2.22
CA VAL A 39 0.71 10.82 -1.16
C VAL A 39 -0.19 10.90 0.07
N GLN A 40 -1.49 11.13 -0.14
CA GLN A 40 -2.48 11.18 0.94
C GLN A 40 -2.54 9.87 1.73
N ARG A 41 -2.45 8.71 1.05
CA ARG A 41 -2.41 7.41 1.72
C ARG A 41 -1.16 7.22 2.57
N VAL A 42 0.00 7.71 2.14
CA VAL A 42 1.23 7.59 2.94
C VAL A 42 1.13 8.42 4.23
N ILE A 43 0.55 9.61 4.15
CA ILE A 43 0.51 10.56 5.28
C ILE A 43 -0.59 10.21 6.29
N TYR A 44 -1.80 9.89 5.81
CA TYR A 44 -2.98 9.79 6.67
C TYR A 44 -3.51 8.37 6.87
N VAL A 45 -3.15 7.42 6.01
CA VAL A 45 -3.68 6.06 6.10
C VAL A 45 -2.65 5.18 6.79
N PRO A 46 -2.94 4.65 8.00
CA PRO A 46 -2.03 3.72 8.65
C PRO A 46 -1.86 2.47 7.77
N PRO A 47 -0.66 1.87 7.72
CA PRO A 47 -0.45 0.67 6.94
C PRO A 47 -1.39 -0.42 7.46
N THR A 48 -2.38 -0.79 6.65
CA THR A 48 -3.26 -1.91 6.98
C THR A 48 -2.43 -3.18 6.87
N GLN A 49 -2.00 -3.74 8.01
CA GLN A 49 -1.05 -4.86 8.05
C GLN A 49 -1.62 -6.19 7.54
N CYS A 50 -2.92 -6.28 7.29
CA CYS A 50 -3.52 -7.55 6.90
C CYS A 50 -3.60 -7.67 5.38
N LYS A 51 -2.73 -8.50 4.80
CA LYS A 51 -3.02 -9.11 3.50
C LYS A 51 -4.39 -9.77 3.62
N LYS A 52 -5.33 -9.43 2.74
CA LYS A 52 -6.59 -10.19 2.68
C LYS A 52 -6.22 -11.65 2.41
N PRO A 53 -6.78 -12.61 3.17
CA PRO A 53 -6.55 -14.01 2.86
C PRO A 53 -6.92 -14.27 1.40
N GLY A 54 -6.22 -15.22 0.79
CA GLY A 54 -6.57 -15.69 -0.54
C GLY A 54 -8.01 -16.23 -0.57
N PRO A 55 -8.54 -16.51 -1.76
CA PRO A 55 -9.81 -17.22 -1.87
C PRO A 55 -9.75 -18.52 -1.06
N ALA A 56 -10.89 -18.88 -0.45
CA ALA A 56 -11.00 -20.13 0.29
C ALA A 56 -10.63 -21.31 -0.62
N THR A 57 -9.96 -22.31 -0.08
CA THR A 57 -9.67 -23.55 -0.78
C THR A 57 -10.99 -24.25 -1.14
N SER A 58 -11.03 -24.89 -2.31
CA SER A 58 -12.19 -25.69 -2.72
C SER A 58 -12.39 -26.94 -1.87
N LEU A 59 -11.29 -27.45 -1.29
CA LEU A 59 -11.30 -28.62 -0.41
C LEU A 59 -11.38 -28.20 1.05
N SER A 60 -12.17 -28.96 1.78
CA SER A 60 -12.19 -28.96 3.24
C SER A 60 -10.92 -29.61 3.81
N ASP A 61 -10.58 -29.29 5.07
CA ASP A 61 -9.46 -29.90 5.79
C ASP A 61 -9.54 -31.44 5.82
N ARG A 62 -10.76 -31.98 5.80
CA ARG A 62 -10.99 -33.43 5.80
C ARG A 62 -10.58 -34.07 4.48
N GLU A 63 -10.90 -33.44 3.36
CA GLU A 63 -10.55 -33.93 2.02
C GLU A 63 -9.04 -33.85 1.77
N LEU A 64 -8.39 -32.81 2.27
CA LEU A 64 -6.93 -32.69 2.21
C LEU A 64 -6.21 -33.84 2.96
N ARG A 65 -6.78 -34.32 4.08
CA ARG A 65 -6.23 -35.47 4.82
C ARG A 65 -6.38 -36.80 4.10
N LEU A 66 -7.29 -36.90 3.12
CA LEU A 66 -7.54 -38.13 2.36
C LEU A 66 -6.67 -38.25 1.09
N LEU A 67 -5.88 -37.21 0.76
CA LEU A 67 -5.02 -37.17 -0.43
C LEU A 67 -3.56 -37.60 -0.17
N VAL A 68 -3.17 -37.88 1.08
CA VAL A 68 -1.83 -38.35 1.50
C VAL A 68 -1.85 -39.86 1.68
#